data_AF-A0A961IH87-F1
#
_entry.id   AF-A0A961IH87-F1
#
_cell.length_a   1.000
_cell.length_b   1.000
_cell.length_c   1.000
_cell.angle_alpha   90.00
_cell.angle_beta   90.00
_cell.angle_gamma   90.00
#
_symmetry.space_group_name_H-M   'P 1'
#
loop_
_entity.id
_entity.type
_entity.pdbx_description
1 polymer ?
#
loop_
_entity_poly.entity_id
_entity_poly.type
_entity_poly.pdbx_seq_one_letter_code
_entity_poly.pdbx_strand_id
1 'polypeptide(L)'
;VTIPAKVQKAIDYVDRNFKGIIWIDEVLLTLGTVKYTADQIGDYLYYDKQNRYIEVKPLINIRRVFLRRENEGDPRWVQATIDYLENVAQPREEHSELLRHLRAIDY
;
A
#
# COMPACT_ATOMS: atom_id res chain seq x y z
N VAL A 1 5.01 0.38 16.79
CA VAL A 1 4.84 1.84 16.92
C VAL A 1 3.37 2.19 16.87
N THR A 2 2.95 3.25 17.56
CA THR A 2 1.58 3.79 17.43
C THR A 2 1.57 4.80 16.29
N ILE A 3 0.72 4.60 15.29
CA ILE A 3 0.61 5.51 14.14
C ILE A 3 -0.05 6.83 14.60
N PRO A 4 0.57 8.00 14.36
CA PRO A 4 -0.05 9.28 14.70
C PRO A 4 -1.39 9.46 13.98
N ALA A 5 -2.39 10.04 14.65
CA ALA A 5 -3.75 10.17 14.09
C ALA A 5 -3.78 10.92 12.74
N LYS A 6 -2.92 11.93 12.55
CA LYS A 6 -2.80 12.64 11.27
C LYS A 6 -2.29 11.72 10.14
N VAL A 7 -1.32 10.86 10.45
CA VAL A 7 -0.79 9.87 9.51
C VAL A 7 -1.84 8.81 9.20
N GLN A 8 -2.55 8.30 10.21
CA GLN A 8 -3.63 7.33 10.02
C GLN A 8 -4.72 7.89 9.09
N LYS A 9 -5.14 9.15 9.26
CA LYS A 9 -6.11 9.79 8.36
C LYS A 9 -5.64 9.87 6.90
N ALA A 10 -4.35 10.12 6.67
CA ALA A 10 -3.78 10.15 5.33
C ALA A 10 -3.70 8.74 4.72
N ILE A 11 -3.32 7.74 5.51
CA ILE A 11 -3.37 6.33 5.10
C ILE A 11 -4.79 5.94 4.70
N ASP A 12 -5.80 6.22 5.55
CA ASP A 12 -7.20 5.89 5.27
C ASP A 12 -7.75 6.64 4.04
N TYR A 13 -7.22 7.83 3.74
CA TYR A 13 -7.55 8.53 2.50
C TYR A 13 -6.97 7.83 1.28
N VAL A 14 -5.68 7.49 1.29
CA VAL A 14 -5.02 6.77 0.19
C VAL A 14 -5.66 5.41 -0.02
N ASP A 15 -5.83 4.63 1.04
CA ASP A 15 -6.51 3.33 1.05
C ASP A 15 -7.86 3.36 0.32
N ARG A 16 -8.71 4.37 0.60
CA ARG A 16 -10.01 4.53 -0.07
C ARG A 16 -9.91 4.95 -1.54
N ASN A 17 -8.96 5.81 -1.89
CA ASN A 17 -8.84 6.35 -3.25
C ASN A 17 -8.05 5.42 -4.19
N PHE A 18 -7.21 4.54 -3.64
CA PHE A 18 -6.34 3.63 -4.39
C PHE A 18 -6.73 2.16 -4.17
N LYS A 19 -8.03 1.91 -3.93
CA LYS A 19 -8.62 0.56 -3.90
C LYS A 19 -7.97 -0.39 -2.88
N GLY A 20 -7.48 0.12 -1.77
CA GLY A 20 -6.80 -0.66 -0.73
C GLY A 20 -5.29 -0.79 -0.92
N ILE A 21 -4.71 -0.16 -1.95
CA ILE A 21 -3.26 -0.09 -2.18
C ILE A 21 -2.73 1.19 -1.52
N ILE A 22 -1.80 1.05 -0.58
CA ILE A 22 -1.27 2.18 0.20
C ILE A 22 0.13 2.54 -0.30
N TRP A 23 0.18 3.44 -1.28
CA TRP A 23 1.43 4.01 -1.80
C TRP A 23 1.99 5.06 -0.83
N ILE A 24 3.24 4.88 -0.36
CA ILE A 24 3.80 5.73 0.69
C ILE A 24 4.00 7.18 0.24
N ASP A 25 4.37 7.39 -1.02
CA ASP A 25 4.49 8.71 -1.62
C ASP A 25 3.13 9.43 -1.71
N GLU A 26 2.04 8.73 -2.02
CA GLU A 26 0.68 9.31 -1.98
C GLU A 26 0.27 9.70 -0.56
N VAL A 27 0.68 8.92 0.45
CA VAL A 27 0.44 9.27 1.86
C VAL A 27 1.19 10.55 2.22
N LEU A 28 2.44 10.70 1.79
CA LEU A 28 3.20 11.94 1.99
C LEU A 28 2.59 13.14 1.28
N LEU A 29 2.19 12.96 0.02
CA LEU A 29 1.50 13.99 -0.76
C LEU A 29 0.21 14.43 -0.04
N THR A 30 -0.57 13.47 0.45
CA THR A 30 -1.80 13.73 1.23
C THR A 30 -1.52 14.47 2.55
N LEU A 31 -0.39 14.19 3.20
CA LEU A 31 0.01 14.88 4.43
C LEU A 31 0.43 16.33 4.20
N GLY A 32 0.91 16.67 3.00
CA GLY A 32 1.24 18.02 2.56
C GLY A 32 2.27 18.72 3.45
N THR A 33 3.23 17.97 4.03
CA THR A 33 4.19 18.52 4.99
C THR A 33 5.55 17.84 4.90
N VAL A 34 6.62 18.62 5.11
CA VAL A 34 8.01 18.15 5.20
C VAL A 34 8.36 17.47 6.53
N LYS A 35 7.40 17.40 7.48
CA LYS A 35 7.62 16.82 8.81
C LYS A 35 7.87 15.30 8.77
N TYR A 36 7.38 14.63 7.73
CA TYR A 36 7.44 13.18 7.60
C TYR A 36 8.24 12.78 6.37
N THR A 37 9.01 11.70 6.49
CA THR A 37 9.70 11.06 5.36
C THR A 37 9.01 9.76 4.98
N ALA A 38 9.27 9.26 3.76
CA ALA A 38 8.73 7.99 3.30
C ALA A 38 9.13 6.85 4.25
N ASP A 39 10.38 6.87 4.72
CA ASP A 39 10.89 5.87 5.65
C ASP A 39 10.17 5.88 6.99
N GLN A 40 9.94 7.07 7.56
CA GLN A 40 9.19 7.20 8.81
C GLN A 40 7.75 6.69 8.69
N ILE A 41 7.08 6.98 7.58
CA ILE A 41 5.73 6.46 7.33
C ILE A 41 5.79 4.94 7.15
N GLY A 42 6.71 4.44 6.35
CA GLY A 42 6.93 3.00 6.17
C GLY A 42 7.17 2.27 7.50
N ASP A 43 7.99 2.83 8.37
CA ASP A 43 8.26 2.28 9.71
C ASP A 43 7.01 2.28 10.60
N TYR A 44 6.15 3.30 10.49
CA TYR A 44 4.88 3.31 11.23
C TYR A 44 3.97 2.15 10.83
N LEU A 45 3.88 1.83 9.53
CA LEU A 45 3.07 0.72 9.04
C LEU A 45 3.74 -0.63 9.34
N TYR A 46 5.04 -0.75 9.07
CA TYR A 46 5.81 -1.99 9.24
C TYR A 46 5.83 -2.44 10.71
N TYR A 47 6.02 -1.50 11.64
CA TYR A 47 6.02 -1.78 13.08
C TYR A 47 4.66 -1.55 13.74
N ASP A 48 3.56 -1.43 12.99
CA ASP A 48 2.22 -1.22 13.56
C ASP A 48 1.91 -2.32 14.59
N LYS A 49 1.62 -1.91 15.85
CA LYS A 49 1.41 -2.88 16.95
C LYS A 49 0.22 -3.81 16.72
N GLN A 50 -0.74 -3.38 15.89
CA GLN A 50 -1.93 -4.16 15.56
C GLN A 50 -1.70 -5.07 14.34
N ASN A 51 -0.51 -5.04 13.73
CA ASN A 51 -0.14 -5.85 12.57
C ASN A 51 -1.13 -5.75 11.40
N ARG A 52 -1.68 -4.53 11.19
CA ARG A 52 -2.73 -4.27 10.21
C ARG A 52 -2.23 -4.20 8.77
N TYR A 53 -0.94 -3.96 8.57
CA TYR A 53 -0.37 -3.69 7.26
C TYR A 53 0.75 -4.68 6.93
N ILE A 54 0.91 -4.95 5.64
CA ILE A 54 2.03 -5.72 5.10
C ILE A 54 2.73 -4.92 4.01
N GLU A 55 4.06 -4.90 4.04
CA GLU A 55 4.87 -4.29 2.98
C GLU A 55 5.05 -5.28 1.83
N VAL A 56 4.81 -4.83 0.60
CA VAL A 56 5.05 -5.65 -0.59
C VAL A 56 6.53 -5.60 -0.94
N LYS A 57 7.29 -6.57 -0.41
CA LYS A 57 8.77 -6.59 -0.50
C LYS A 57 9.34 -6.41 -1.92
N PRO A 58 8.79 -7.02 -2.99
CA PRO A 58 9.30 -6.81 -4.35
C PRO A 58 9.33 -5.34 -4.80
N LEU A 59 8.50 -4.49 -4.21
CA LEU A 59 8.36 -3.09 -4.57
C LEU A 59 9.23 -2.12 -3.76
N ILE A 60 9.98 -2.61 -2.77
CA ILE A 60 10.71 -1.75 -1.83
C ILE A 60 11.68 -0.76 -2.51
N ASN A 61 12.30 -1.17 -3.62
CA ASN A 61 13.26 -0.36 -4.38
C ASN A 61 12.64 0.39 -5.57
N ILE A 62 11.35 0.19 -5.84
CA ILE A 62 10.64 0.81 -6.97
C ILE A 62 9.73 1.90 -6.41
N ARG A 63 8.77 1.49 -5.57
CA ARG A 63 7.80 2.35 -4.92
C ARG A 63 7.24 1.63 -3.71
N ARG A 64 7.64 2.04 -2.50
CA ARG A 64 7.19 1.42 -1.26
C ARG A 64 5.67 1.43 -1.18
N VAL A 65 5.10 0.25 -0.97
CA VAL A 65 3.66 0.03 -0.95
C VAL A 65 3.30 -0.97 0.12
N PHE A 66 2.19 -0.65 0.79
CA PHE A 66 1.61 -1.51 1.82
C PHE A 66 0.20 -1.90 1.42
N LEU A 67 -0.22 -3.07 1.87
CA LEU A 67 -1.60 -3.54 1.80
C LEU A 67 -2.13 -3.71 3.22
N ARG A 68 -3.45 -3.65 3.40
CA ARG A 68 -4.05 -4.15 4.64
C ARG A 68 -3.96 -5.67 4.64
N ARG A 69 -3.60 -6.24 5.80
CA ARG A 69 -3.50 -7.69 5.96
C ARG A 69 -4.84 -8.40 5.71
N GLU A 70 -5.96 -7.75 6.02
CA GLU A 70 -7.30 -8.26 5.72
C GLU A 70 -7.59 -8.35 4.22
N ASN A 71 -7.04 -7.43 3.42
CA ASN A 71 -7.20 -7.40 1.97
C ASN A 71 -6.37 -8.50 1.30
N GLU A 72 -5.12 -8.69 1.74
CA GLU A 72 -4.26 -9.78 1.26
C GLU A 72 -4.86 -11.16 1.55
N GLY A 73 -5.65 -11.30 2.62
CA GLY A 73 -6.36 -12.53 2.95
C GLY A 73 -7.74 -12.68 2.29
N ASP A 74 -8.20 -11.69 1.51
CA ASP A 74 -9.49 -11.73 0.82
C ASP A 74 -9.30 -12.02 -0.68
N PRO A 75 -9.60 -13.25 -1.15
CA PRO A 75 -9.47 -13.62 -2.56
C PRO A 75 -10.27 -12.71 -3.50
N ARG A 76 -11.41 -12.16 -3.05
CA ARG A 76 -12.24 -11.27 -3.87
C ARG A 76 -11.56 -9.94 -4.07
N TRP A 77 -10.96 -9.38 -3.01
CA TRP A 77 -10.19 -8.16 -3.11
C TRP A 77 -8.95 -8.35 -3.99
N VAL A 78 -8.22 -9.45 -3.81
CA VAL A 78 -7.03 -9.74 -4.63
C VAL A 78 -7.39 -9.90 -6.10
N GLN A 79 -8.42 -10.67 -6.45
CA GLN A 79 -8.83 -10.79 -7.85
C GLN A 79 -9.27 -9.45 -8.43
N ALA A 80 -10.09 -8.66 -7.71
CA ALA A 80 -10.50 -7.34 -8.17
C ALA A 80 -9.32 -6.37 -8.36
N THR A 81 -8.27 -6.52 -7.55
CA THR A 81 -7.05 -5.71 -7.65
C THR A 81 -6.18 -6.15 -8.83
N ILE A 82 -6.08 -7.46 -9.08
CA ILE A 82 -5.46 -8.03 -10.28
C ILE A 82 -6.16 -7.48 -11.53
N ASP A 83 -7.49 -7.60 -11.61
CA ASP A 83 -8.28 -7.11 -12.73
C ASP A 83 -8.08 -5.60 -12.95
N TYR A 84 -8.01 -4.82 -11.86
CA TYR A 84 -7.71 -3.40 -11.94
C TYR A 84 -6.32 -3.13 -12.53
N LEU A 85 -5.28 -3.80 -12.02
CA LEU A 85 -3.89 -3.60 -12.43
C LEU A 85 -3.66 -4.01 -13.89
N GLU A 86 -4.35 -5.05 -14.36
CA GLU A 86 -4.33 -5.50 -15.77
C GLU A 86 -4.94 -4.47 -16.73
N ASN A 87 -5.87 -3.64 -16.24
CA ASN A 87 -6.62 -2.67 -17.03
C ASN A 87 -6.18 -1.21 -16.79
N VAL A 88 -5.06 -0.97 -16.12
CA VAL A 88 -4.50 0.39 -15.98
C VAL A 88 -4.10 0.93 -17.35
N ALA A 89 -4.64 2.09 -17.73
CA ALA A 89 -4.42 2.67 -19.07
C ALA A 89 -2.95 3.01 -19.39
N GLN A 90 -2.15 3.32 -18.37
CA GLN A 90 -0.71 3.59 -18.48
C GLN A 90 0.05 2.79 -17.42
N PRO A 91 0.29 1.49 -17.66
CA PRO A 91 1.00 0.67 -16.69
C PRO A 91 2.45 1.14 -16.54
N ARG A 92 2.96 1.01 -15.32
CA ARG A 92 4.33 1.35 -14.93
C ARG A 92 4.95 0.15 -14.26
N GLU A 93 6.25 0.20 -13.99
CA GLU A 93 6.99 -0.90 -13.38
C GLU A 93 6.35 -1.36 -12.06
N GLU A 94 5.93 -0.41 -11.20
CA GLU A 94 5.28 -0.72 -9.93
C GLU A 94 3.96 -1.48 -10.09
N HIS A 95 3.20 -1.21 -11.15
CA HIS A 95 1.94 -1.91 -11.40
C HIS A 95 2.20 -3.37 -11.79
N SER A 96 3.20 -3.60 -12.65
CA SER A 96 3.59 -4.94 -13.09
C SER A 96 4.15 -5.80 -11.96
N GLU A 97 4.98 -5.21 -11.09
CA GLU A 97 5.54 -5.93 -9.94
C GLU A 97 4.47 -6.22 -8.88
N LEU A 98 3.55 -5.28 -8.64
CA LEU A 98 2.42 -5.53 -7.73
C LEU A 98 1.51 -6.63 -8.27
N LEU A 99 1.21 -6.60 -9.56
CA LEU A 99 0.42 -7.66 -10.22
C LEU A 99 1.10 -9.03 -10.10
N ARG A 100 2.42 -9.11 -10.32
CA ARG A 100 3.18 -10.35 -10.15
C ARG A 100 3.12 -10.86 -8.71
N HIS A 101 3.26 -9.96 -7.73
CA HIS A 101 3.17 -10.31 -6.33
C HIS A 101 1.79 -10.87 -5.97
N LEU A 102 0.71 -10.19 -6.38
CA LEU A 102 -0.66 -10.61 -6.07
C LEU A 102 -1.02 -11.97 -6.70
N ARG A 103 -0.54 -12.26 -7.91
CA ARG A 103 -0.73 -13.56 -8.58
C ARG A 103 0.02 -14.71 -7.90
N ALA A 104 1.04 -14.42 -7.10
CA ALA A 104 1.80 -15.41 -6.36
C ALA A 104 1.22 -15.70 -4.97
N ILE A 105 0.12 -15.02 -4.59
CA ILE A 105 -0.63 -15.33 -3.36
C ILE A 105 -1.48 -16.57 -3.65
N ASP A 106 -1.05 -17.72 -3.13
CA ASP A 106 -1.83 -18.96 -3.16
C ASP A 106 -2.94 -18.93 -2.10
N TYR A 107 -4.16 -19.33 -2.49
CA TYR A 107 -5.33 -19.44 -1.62
C TYR A 107 -5.83 -20.87 -1.49
#